data_AF-F3KI08-F1
#
_entry.id   AF-F3KI08-F1
#
_cell.length_a   1.000
_cell.length_b   1.000
_cell.length_c   1.000
_cell.angle_alpha   90.00
_cell.angle_beta   90.00
_cell.angle_gamma   90.00
#
_symmetry.space_group_name_H-M   'P 1'
#
loop_
_entity.id
_entity.type
_entity.pdbx_description
1 polymer ?
#
loop_
_entity_poly.entity_id
_entity_poly.type
_entity_poly.pdbx_seq_one_letter_code
_entity_poly.pdbx_strand_id
1 'polypeptide(L)'
;MVVSTIGFGASLSTNPGINRIGASDNQVVAAARGNVTALAWTEEVNSAGNVAVKQIVFTVGNEDSATAHTFQVCAVLEGPIGVFQPPLGTSPSCVSTSSISASGSLALQNLNFTNTVPVSDVANISFSIEELS
;
A
#
# COMPACT_ATOMS: atom_id res chain seq x y z
N MET A 1 25.75 2.53 -3.12
CA MET A 1 24.44 1.86 -3.04
C MET A 1 23.39 2.94 -3.00
N VAL A 2 22.59 3.09 -4.06
CA VAL A 2 21.46 4.03 -4.07
C VAL A 2 20.29 3.27 -3.48
N VAL A 3 19.72 3.75 -2.37
CA VAL A 3 18.49 3.19 -1.83
C VAL A 3 17.35 3.80 -2.64
N SER A 4 16.75 3.00 -3.51
CA SER A 4 15.54 3.37 -4.25
C SER A 4 14.37 2.56 -3.72
N THR A 5 13.26 3.24 -3.45
CA THR A 5 11.99 2.63 -3.08
C THR A 5 10.95 2.95 -4.16
N ILE A 6 9.77 2.36 -4.06
CA ILE A 6 8.58 2.92 -4.67
C ILE A 6 8.03 3.97 -3.71
N GLY A 7 7.68 5.14 -4.24
CA GLY A 7 7.07 6.21 -3.46
C GLY A 7 5.84 6.77 -4.18
N PHE A 8 4.81 7.03 -3.39
CA PHE A 8 3.76 7.97 -3.76
C PHE A 8 4.30 9.37 -3.53
N GLY A 9 3.89 10.35 -4.36
CA GLY A 9 4.36 11.73 -4.24
C GLY A 9 3.90 12.40 -2.94
N ALA A 10 3.55 13.68 -3.01
CA ALA A 10 3.02 14.39 -1.84
C ALA A 10 1.71 13.80 -1.28
N SER A 11 0.99 13.01 -2.09
CA SER A 11 -0.26 12.31 -1.75
C SER A 11 -0.31 10.91 -2.39
N LEU A 12 -1.15 10.01 -1.85
CA LEU A 12 -1.41 8.68 -2.44
C LEU A 12 -2.18 8.73 -3.75
N SER A 13 -2.81 9.86 -4.08
CA SER A 13 -3.43 10.10 -5.39
C SER A 13 -2.41 10.33 -6.51
N THR A 14 -1.13 10.53 -6.16
CA THR A 14 -0.05 10.63 -7.15
C THR A 14 0.36 9.23 -7.60
N ASN A 15 0.49 9.02 -8.91
CA ASN A 15 0.93 7.71 -9.41
C ASN A 15 2.33 7.36 -8.87
N PRO A 16 2.53 6.13 -8.36
CA PRO A 16 3.79 5.69 -7.82
C PRO A 16 4.89 5.69 -8.87
N GLY A 17 6.08 6.10 -8.44
CA GLY A 17 7.31 6.07 -9.23
C GLY A 17 8.50 5.61 -8.42
N ILE A 18 9.65 5.51 -9.09
CA ILE A 18 10.93 5.27 -8.41
C ILE A 18 11.25 6.50 -7.56
N ASN A 19 11.48 6.26 -6.27
CA ASN A 19 11.85 7.27 -5.28
C ASN A 19 13.27 7.00 -4.79
N ARG A 20 14.24 7.82 -5.18
CA ARG A 20 15.63 7.71 -4.71
C ARG A 20 15.85 8.64 -3.52
N ILE A 21 16.12 8.05 -2.37
CA ILE A 21 16.35 8.79 -1.13
C ILE A 21 17.58 9.70 -1.31
N GLY A 22 17.41 11.01 -1.11
CA GLY A 22 18.47 12.02 -1.21
C GLY A 22 18.79 12.54 -2.62
N ALA A 23 17.99 12.17 -3.63
CA ALA A 23 18.11 12.69 -5.00
C ALA A 23 16.98 13.68 -5.34
N SER A 24 16.98 14.23 -6.56
CA SER A 24 15.96 15.20 -7.01
C SER A 24 14.56 14.61 -7.16
N ASP A 25 14.47 13.28 -7.25
CA ASP A 25 13.25 12.48 -7.29
C ASP A 25 12.82 11.99 -5.89
N ASN A 26 13.38 12.56 -4.82
CA ASN A 26 12.98 12.24 -3.45
C ASN A 26 11.55 12.76 -3.16
N GLN A 27 10.61 11.84 -2.97
CA GLN A 27 9.22 12.16 -2.65
C GLN A 27 9.04 12.36 -1.14
N VAL A 28 8.47 13.50 -0.75
CA VAL A 28 8.12 13.80 0.65
C VAL A 28 6.70 13.31 0.90
N VAL A 29 6.53 12.38 1.85
CA VAL A 29 5.21 11.91 2.30
C VAL A 29 4.97 12.48 3.69
N ALA A 30 3.81 13.13 3.90
CA ALA A 30 3.41 13.57 5.23
C ALA A 30 3.19 12.37 6.16
N ALA A 31 3.66 12.46 7.40
CA ALA A 31 3.43 11.40 8.38
C ALA A 31 1.94 11.35 8.73
N ALA A 32 1.25 10.28 8.34
CA ALA A 32 -0.11 10.03 8.80
C ALA A 32 -0.11 9.65 10.28
N ARG A 33 -1.10 10.10 11.04
CA ARG A 33 -1.34 9.64 12.43
C ARG A 33 -2.07 8.29 12.49
N GLY A 34 -1.82 7.45 11.50
CA GLY A 34 -2.43 6.13 11.37
C GLY A 34 -1.37 5.05 11.27
N ASN A 35 -1.71 3.85 11.73
CA ASN A 35 -0.86 2.68 11.58
C ASN A 35 -1.57 1.57 10.79
N VAL A 36 -0.77 0.70 10.17
CA VAL A 36 -1.25 -0.51 9.50
C VAL A 36 -0.65 -1.71 10.22
N THR A 37 -1.51 -2.61 10.69
CA THR A 37 -1.13 -3.82 11.43
C THR A 37 -1.86 -5.04 10.90
N ALA A 38 -1.55 -6.24 11.42
CA ALA A 38 -2.23 -7.50 11.11
C ALA A 38 -2.32 -7.81 9.61
N LEU A 39 -1.20 -7.62 8.91
CA LEU A 39 -1.07 -7.90 7.48
C LEU A 39 -1.15 -9.41 7.23
N ALA A 40 -2.22 -9.83 6.54
CA ALA A 40 -2.39 -11.17 5.98
C ALA A 40 -2.66 -11.05 4.49
N TRP A 41 -2.37 -12.09 3.71
CA TRP A 41 -2.75 -12.12 2.30
C TRP A 41 -3.48 -13.39 1.94
N THR A 42 -4.35 -13.27 0.94
CA THR A 42 -5.07 -14.39 0.35
C THR A 42 -4.39 -14.77 -0.97
N GLU A 43 -4.06 -16.05 -1.06
CA GLU A 43 -3.49 -16.66 -2.25
C GLU A 43 -4.59 -17.36 -3.05
N GLU A 44 -4.58 -17.19 -4.37
CA GLU A 44 -5.51 -17.86 -5.27
C GLU A 44 -4.77 -18.41 -6.48
N VAL A 45 -5.25 -19.53 -7.03
CA VAL A 45 -4.75 -20.03 -8.31
C VAL A 45 -5.28 -19.12 -9.41
N ASN A 46 -4.37 -18.41 -10.08
CA ASN A 46 -4.72 -17.53 -11.18
C ASN A 46 -5.07 -18.30 -12.47
N SER A 47 -5.49 -17.59 -13.51
CA SER A 47 -5.86 -18.20 -14.81
C SER A 47 -4.71 -18.93 -15.52
N ALA A 48 -3.46 -18.71 -15.10
CA ALA A 48 -2.28 -19.40 -15.60
C ALA A 48 -1.91 -20.65 -14.77
N GLY A 49 -2.67 -20.98 -13.74
CA GLY A 49 -2.44 -22.15 -12.87
C GLY A 49 -1.43 -21.91 -11.74
N ASN A 50 -0.98 -20.67 -11.53
CA ASN A 50 -0.02 -20.34 -10.48
C ASN A 50 -0.73 -19.84 -9.22
N VAL A 51 -0.20 -20.19 -8.04
CA VAL A 51 -0.62 -19.59 -6.77
C VAL A 51 -0.14 -18.14 -6.74
N ALA A 52 -1.05 -17.20 -6.61
CA ALA A 52 -0.76 -15.78 -6.75
C ALA A 52 -1.44 -14.94 -5.67
N VAL A 53 -0.81 -13.83 -5.28
CA VAL A 53 -1.38 -12.88 -4.31
C VAL A 53 -2.56 -12.16 -4.97
N LYS A 54 -3.74 -12.27 -4.36
CA LYS A 54 -4.97 -11.63 -4.85
C LYS A 54 -5.43 -10.48 -3.97
N GLN A 55 -5.29 -10.65 -2.67
CA GLN A 55 -5.81 -9.72 -1.69
C GLN A 55 -4.88 -9.64 -0.50
N ILE A 56 -4.78 -8.45 0.08
CA ILE A 56 -4.17 -8.23 1.39
C ILE A 56 -5.28 -7.76 2.34
N VAL A 57 -5.31 -8.38 3.52
CA VAL A 57 -6.17 -8.03 4.63
C VAL A 57 -5.32 -7.39 5.72
N PHE A 58 -5.77 -6.28 6.28
CA PHE A 58 -5.05 -5.57 7.33
C PHE A 58 -5.99 -4.82 8.28
N THR A 59 -5.42 -4.30 9.36
CA THR A 59 -6.08 -3.43 10.32
C THR A 59 -5.48 -2.03 10.21
N VAL A 60 -6.32 -1.00 10.24
CA VAL A 60 -5.89 0.39 10.31
C VAL A 60 -6.20 0.93 11.70
N GLY A 61 -5.20 1.46 12.39
CA GLY A 61 -5.36 2.14 13.68
C GLY A 61 -5.27 3.65 13.52
N ASN A 62 -6.04 4.38 14.32
CA ASN A 62 -5.91 5.82 14.50
C ASN A 62 -5.09 6.09 15.77
N GLU A 63 -3.91 6.68 15.63
CA GLU A 63 -3.02 7.01 16.75
C GLU A 63 -3.35 8.37 17.37
N ASP A 64 -4.21 9.17 16.76
CA ASP A 64 -4.72 10.40 17.37
C ASP A 64 -5.63 10.07 18.57
N SER A 65 -5.35 10.69 19.72
CA SER A 65 -6.07 10.45 20.97
C SER A 65 -7.29 11.35 21.17
N ALA A 66 -7.52 12.32 20.28
CA ALA A 66 -8.55 13.34 20.42
C ALA A 66 -9.53 13.40 19.24
N THR A 67 -9.06 13.09 18.02
CA THR A 67 -9.82 13.31 16.79
C THR A 67 -10.06 12.00 16.04
N ALA A 68 -11.26 11.83 15.51
CA ALA A 68 -11.55 10.74 14.61
C ALA A 68 -11.05 11.07 13.20
N HIS A 69 -10.45 10.11 12.52
CA HIS A 69 -9.85 10.32 11.20
C HIS A 69 -10.33 9.30 10.17
N THR A 70 -10.26 9.68 8.89
CA THR A 70 -10.33 8.73 7.77
C THR A 70 -8.96 8.58 7.14
N PHE A 71 -8.63 7.37 6.69
CA PHE A 71 -7.35 7.07 6.09
C PHE A 71 -7.54 6.44 4.72
N GLN A 72 -6.57 6.65 3.84
CA GLN A 72 -6.37 5.85 2.65
C GLN A 72 -5.11 5.03 2.80
N VAL A 73 -5.20 3.73 2.50
CA VAL A 73 -4.06 2.82 2.47
C VAL A 73 -3.91 2.28 1.07
N CYS A 74 -2.71 2.40 0.52
CA CYS A 74 -2.36 1.92 -0.81
C CYS A 74 -1.21 0.93 -0.74
N ALA A 75 -1.18 -0.01 -1.68
CA ALA A 75 -0.12 -1.00 -1.77
C ALA A 75 0.32 -1.23 -3.22
N VAL A 76 1.60 -1.55 -3.38
CA VAL A 76 2.20 -2.01 -4.64
C VAL A 76 2.93 -3.32 -4.37
N LEU A 77 2.68 -4.32 -5.22
CA LEU A 77 3.46 -5.55 -5.27
C LEU A 77 4.61 -5.36 -6.24
N GLU A 78 5.82 -5.68 -5.81
CA GLU A 78 6.98 -5.84 -6.67
C GLU A 78 7.17 -7.32 -6.99
N GLY A 79 7.07 -7.63 -8.28
CA GLY A 79 7.37 -8.95 -8.84
C GLY A 79 8.85 -9.11 -9.19
N PRO A 80 9.21 -10.08 -10.05
CA PRO A 80 10.58 -10.31 -10.49
C PRO A 80 11.06 -9.12 -11.33
N ILE A 81 12.27 -8.65 -11.03
CA ILE A 81 13.03 -7.56 -11.69
C ILE A 81 12.15 -6.56 -12.46
N GLY A 82 11.69 -5.53 -11.75
CA GLY A 82 11.08 -4.33 -12.35
C GLY A 82 9.62 -4.48 -12.79
N VAL A 83 8.96 -5.59 -12.46
CA VAL A 83 7.52 -5.76 -12.64
C VAL A 83 6.80 -5.26 -11.38
N PHE A 84 5.87 -4.32 -11.54
CA PHE A 84 5.08 -3.76 -10.45
C PHE A 84 3.60 -4.01 -10.69
N GLN A 85 2.86 -4.26 -9.61
CA GLN A 85 1.40 -4.33 -9.65
C GLN A 85 0.79 -3.39 -8.62
N PRO A 86 0.03 -2.38 -9.05
CA PRO A 86 -0.16 -1.96 -10.46
C PRO A 86 1.14 -1.48 -11.15
N PRO A 87 1.22 -1.45 -12.49
CA PRO A 87 2.40 -0.96 -13.20
C PRO A 87 2.78 0.47 -12.80
N LEU A 88 4.07 0.81 -12.86
CA LEU A 88 4.54 2.17 -12.59
C LEU A 88 3.80 3.20 -13.46
N GLY A 89 3.51 4.36 -12.88
CA GLY A 89 2.77 5.41 -13.58
C GLY A 89 1.28 5.15 -13.72
N THR A 90 0.75 4.07 -13.14
CA THR A 90 -0.70 3.81 -13.01
C THR A 90 -1.16 3.96 -11.56
N SER A 91 -2.46 4.16 -11.35
CA SER A 91 -2.99 4.32 -10.00
C SER A 91 -2.78 3.05 -9.16
N PRO A 92 -2.32 3.18 -7.91
CA PRO A 92 -2.14 2.04 -7.00
C PRO A 92 -3.46 1.37 -6.62
N SER A 93 -3.35 0.14 -6.10
CA SER A 93 -4.45 -0.47 -5.37
C SER A 93 -4.59 0.22 -4.03
N CYS A 94 -5.74 0.83 -3.77
CA CYS A 94 -6.02 1.55 -2.53
C CYS A 94 -7.36 1.15 -1.93
N VAL A 95 -7.48 1.33 -0.62
CA VAL A 95 -8.74 1.27 0.13
C VAL A 95 -8.80 2.46 1.08
N SER A 96 -9.97 3.08 1.16
CA SER A 96 -10.25 4.13 2.15
C SER A 96 -11.04 3.53 3.30
N THR A 97 -10.68 3.91 4.52
CA THR A 97 -11.41 3.50 5.72
C THR A 97 -12.66 4.36 5.89
N SER A 98 -13.65 3.85 6.62
CA SER A 98 -14.60 4.73 7.29
C SER A 98 -13.90 5.53 8.40
N SER A 99 -14.60 6.50 9.00
CA SER A 99 -14.04 7.25 10.14
C SER A 99 -13.70 6.30 11.29
N ILE A 100 -12.46 6.40 11.76
CA ILE A 100 -11.93 5.65 12.90
C ILE A 100 -11.88 6.62 14.07
N SER A 101 -12.58 6.29 15.16
CA SER A 101 -12.57 7.10 16.38
C SER A 101 -11.15 7.33 16.90
N ALA A 102 -10.97 8.36 17.72
CA ALA A 102 -9.73 8.58 18.45
C ALA A 102 -9.27 7.30 19.18
N SER A 103 -7.99 6.93 19.02
CA SER A 103 -7.37 5.70 19.54
C SER A 103 -8.09 4.39 19.14
N GLY A 104 -8.93 4.45 18.10
CA GLY A 104 -9.68 3.31 17.58
C GLY A 104 -8.92 2.55 16.50
N SER A 105 -9.53 1.45 16.05
CA SER A 105 -9.02 0.67 14.91
C SER A 105 -10.15 0.08 14.09
N LEU A 106 -9.91 -0.07 12.79
CA LEU A 106 -10.80 -0.75 11.86
C LEU A 106 -10.10 -1.98 11.29
N ALA A 107 -10.60 -3.17 11.66
CA ALA A 107 -10.04 -4.44 11.21
C ALA A 107 -10.56 -4.84 9.82
N LEU A 108 -9.94 -5.88 9.25
CA LEU A 108 -10.39 -6.56 8.02
C LEU A 108 -10.57 -5.63 6.82
N GLN A 109 -9.67 -4.66 6.70
CA GLN A 109 -9.57 -3.83 5.50
C GLN A 109 -8.98 -4.66 4.37
N ASN A 110 -9.67 -4.69 3.24
CA ASN A 110 -9.32 -5.53 2.11
C ASN A 110 -8.80 -4.67 0.97
N LEU A 111 -7.58 -4.95 0.53
CA LEU A 111 -6.99 -4.35 -0.66
C LEU A 111 -6.82 -5.44 -1.71
N ASN A 112 -7.51 -5.26 -2.84
CA ASN A 112 -7.53 -6.23 -3.93
C ASN A 112 -6.60 -5.78 -5.05
N PHE A 113 -5.86 -6.72 -5.61
CA PHE A 113 -5.06 -6.48 -6.81
C PHE A 113 -5.84 -6.93 -8.04
N THR A 114 -5.90 -6.07 -9.06
CA THR A 114 -6.55 -6.38 -10.34
C THR A 114 -5.78 -7.40 -11.15
N ASN A 115 -4.45 -7.39 -11.03
CA ASN A 115 -3.56 -8.41 -11.56
C ASN A 115 -2.88 -9.13 -10.41
N THR A 116 -2.73 -10.45 -10.53
CA THR A 116 -2.10 -11.27 -9.49
C THR A 116 -0.63 -11.50 -9.82
N VAL A 117 0.23 -11.48 -8.80
CA VAL A 117 1.66 -11.84 -8.92
C VAL A 117 1.83 -13.23 -8.31
N PRO A 118 2.45 -14.20 -9.02
CA PRO A 118 2.75 -15.50 -8.41
C PRO A 118 3.49 -15.31 -7.09
N VAL A 119 3.12 -16.07 -6.06
CA VAL A 119 3.72 -15.90 -4.72
C VAL A 119 5.24 -16.12 -4.75
N SER A 120 5.70 -17.05 -5.60
CA SER A 120 7.14 -17.30 -5.85
C SER A 120 7.90 -16.10 -6.39
N ASP A 121 7.17 -15.15 -6.97
CA ASP A 121 7.70 -14.06 -7.77
C ASP A 121 7.59 -12.72 -7.02
N VAL A 122 6.92 -12.69 -5.85
CA VAL A 122 6.82 -11.49 -5.02
C VAL A 122 8.17 -11.19 -4.37
N ALA A 123 8.82 -10.13 -4.85
CA ALA A 123 10.07 -9.64 -4.31
C ALA A 123 9.84 -8.70 -3.11
N ASN A 124 8.80 -7.88 -3.15
CA ASN A 124 8.48 -6.94 -2.09
C ASN A 124 7.00 -6.51 -2.12
N ILE A 125 6.49 -6.03 -0.98
CA ILE A 125 5.18 -5.38 -0.87
C ILE A 125 5.39 -4.05 -0.16
N SER A 126 5.10 -2.95 -0.87
CA SER A 126 5.20 -1.60 -0.32
C SER A 126 3.82 -1.09 0.08
N PHE A 127 3.69 -0.64 1.33
CA PHE A 127 2.46 -0.01 1.84
C PHE A 127 2.68 1.47 2.07
N SER A 128 1.62 2.25 1.90
CA SER A 128 1.61 3.65 2.29
C SER A 128 0.24 4.04 2.80
N ILE A 129 0.21 4.97 3.74
CA ILE A 129 -0.98 5.44 4.43
C ILE A 129 -1.02 6.96 4.40
N GLU A 130 -2.19 7.53 4.12
CA GLU A 130 -2.47 8.96 4.11
C GLU A 130 -3.73 9.24 4.93
N GLU A 131 -3.68 10.31 5.72
CA GLU A 131 -4.84 10.83 6.45
C GLU A 131 -5.65 11.74 5.51
N LEU A 132 -6.95 11.49 5.37
CA LEU A 132 -7.81 12.22 4.45
C LEU A 132 -8.62 13.34 5.14
N SER A 133 -9.02 13.11 6.39
CA SER A 133 -9.83 14.05 7.20
C SER A 133 -9.73 13.69 8.68
#